data_AF-A0A660HTE8-F1
#
_entry.id   AF-A0A660HTE8-F1
#
_cell.length_a   1.000
_cell.length_b   1.000
_cell.length_c   1.000
_cell.angle_alpha   90.00
_cell.angle_beta   90.00
_cell.angle_gamma   90.00
#
_symmetry.space_group_name_H-M   'P 1'
#
loop_
_entity.id
_entity.type
_entity.pdbx_description
1 polymer ?
#
loop_
_entity_poly.entity_id
_entity_poly.type
_entity_poly.pdbx_seq_one_letter_code
_entity_poly.pdbx_strand_id
1 'polypeptide(L)' 'MAILRTSEIRTMTTEERADELETLKNELVRERALTSAGGAPENPGRIGEIRRTIARIKTIQHELNEI' A
#
# COMPACT_ATOMS: atom_id res chain seq x y z
N MET A 1 -12.53 0.21 -1.92
CA MET A 1 -12.17 -1.22 -1.92
C MET A 1 -10.87 -1.44 -1.14
N ALA A 2 -10.51 -2.66 -0.81
CA ALA A 2 -9.20 -2.95 -0.21
C ALA A 2 -8.32 -3.62 -1.27
N ILE A 3 -7.12 -3.09 -1.48
CA ILE A 3 -6.13 -3.66 -2.42
C ILE A 3 -5.66 -5.01 -1.88
N LEU A 4 -5.35 -5.09 -0.58
CA LEU A 4 -5.08 -6.33 0.14
C LEU A 4 -5.88 -6.40 1.44
N ARG A 5 -6.46 -7.56 1.71
CA ARG A 5 -7.15 -7.90 2.96
C ARG A 5 -6.14 -8.35 4.00
N THR A 6 -6.51 -8.20 5.27
CA THR A 6 -5.66 -8.59 6.42
C THR A 6 -5.29 -10.07 6.38
N SER A 7 -6.20 -10.93 5.95
CA SER A 7 -5.97 -12.38 5.81
C SER A 7 -4.84 -12.69 4.82
N GLU A 8 -4.83 -12.01 3.67
CA GLU A 8 -3.84 -12.19 2.62
C GLU A 8 -2.44 -11.75 3.08
N ILE A 9 -2.37 -10.62 3.80
CA ILE A 9 -1.09 -10.09 4.28
C ILE A 9 -0.49 -10.98 5.39
N ARG A 10 -1.33 -11.62 6.22
CA ARG A 10 -0.86 -12.55 7.25
C ARG A 10 -0.33 -13.86 6.68
N THR A 11 -0.79 -14.28 5.50
CA THR A 11 -0.30 -15.49 4.81
C THR A 11 1.00 -15.27 4.05
N MET A 12 1.38 -14.01 3.79
CA MET A 12 2.66 -13.68 3.16
C MET A 12 3.85 -14.02 4.07
N THR A 13 5.01 -14.21 3.46
CA THR A 13 6.31 -14.19 4.15
C THR A 13 6.73 -12.76 4.48
N THR A 14 7.77 -12.61 5.30
CA THR A 14 8.35 -11.29 5.63
C THR A 14 8.89 -10.57 4.40
N GLU A 15 9.54 -11.31 3.49
CA GLU A 15 10.07 -10.77 2.23
C GLU A 15 8.94 -10.30 1.32
N GLU A 16 7.91 -11.14 1.12
CA GLU A 16 6.74 -10.78 0.32
C GLU A 16 6.03 -9.53 0.87
N ARG A 17 5.89 -9.40 2.20
CA ARG A 17 5.35 -8.18 2.82
C ARG A 17 6.20 -6.96 2.54
N ALA A 18 7.53 -7.09 2.58
CA ALA A 18 8.45 -6.00 2.34
C ALA A 18 8.41 -5.54 0.88
N ASP A 19 8.41 -6.49 -0.07
CA ASP A 19 8.34 -6.23 -1.50
C ASP A 19 7.02 -5.58 -1.90
N GLU A 20 5.91 -6.08 -1.35
CA GLU A 20 4.58 -5.51 -1.59
C GLU A 20 4.46 -4.10 -1.00
N LEU A 21 5.04 -3.87 0.18
CA LEU A 21 5.11 -2.55 0.80
C LEU A 21 5.88 -1.56 -0.07
N GLU A 22 7.01 -1.98 -0.66
CA GLU A 22 7.78 -1.14 -1.58
C GLU A 22 7.00 -0.83 -2.86
N THR A 23 6.37 -1.84 -3.45
CA THR A 23 5.52 -1.70 -4.63
C THR A 23 4.42 -0.66 -4.41
N LEU A 24 3.69 -0.76 -3.29
CA LEU A 24 2.63 0.19 -2.95
C LEU A 24 3.16 1.61 -2.68
N LYS A 25 4.37 1.76 -2.10
CA LYS A 25 5.00 3.09 -1.94
C LYS A 25 5.34 3.71 -3.29
N ASN A 26 5.90 2.93 -4.21
CA ASN A 26 6.22 3.40 -5.56
C ASN A 26 4.95 3.80 -6.33
N GLU A 27 3.88 3.03 -6.19
CA GLU A 27 2.58 3.39 -6.75
C GLU A 27 2.03 4.69 -6.16
N LEU A 28 2.09 4.87 -4.83
CA LEU A 28 1.66 6.10 -4.17
C LEU A 28 2.41 7.34 -4.69
N VAL A 29 3.71 7.21 -4.97
CA VAL A 29 4.51 8.30 -5.54
C VAL A 29 4.02 8.66 -6.94
N ARG A 30 3.75 7.66 -7.79
CA ARG A 30 3.23 7.88 -9.14
C ARG A 30 1.86 8.57 -9.13
N GLU A 31 0.92 8.09 -8.32
CA GLU A 31 -0.42 8.68 -8.18
C GLU A 31 -0.37 10.14 -7.71
N ARG A 32 0.53 10.43 -6.76
CA ARG A 32 0.76 11.81 -6.30
C ARG A 32 1.36 12.70 -7.37
N ALA A 33 2.30 12.18 -8.16
CA ALA A 33 2.90 12.93 -9.27
C ALA A 33 1.85 13.31 -10.31
N LEU A 34 0.98 12.36 -10.70
CA LEU A 34 -0.12 12.61 -11.63
C LEU A 34 -1.09 13.69 -11.11
N THR A 35 -1.50 13.55 -9.84
CA THR A 35 -2.40 14.52 -9.19
C THR A 35 -1.75 15.91 -9.11
N SER A 36 -0.45 15.98 -8.81
CA SER A 36 0.29 17.23 -8.68
C SER A 36 0.51 17.93 -10.02
N ALA A 37 0.60 17.17 -11.11
CA ALA A 37 0.67 17.71 -12.48
C ALA A 37 -0.66 18.32 -12.97
N GLY A 38 -1.71 18.31 -12.13
CA GLY A 38 -3.05 18.82 -12.48
C GLY A 38 -3.86 17.86 -13.35
N GLY A 39 -3.39 16.62 -13.52
CA GLY A 39 -4.14 15.57 -14.18
C GLY A 39 -5.34 15.14 -13.32
N ALA A 40 -6.50 14.98 -13.95
CA ALA A 40 -7.64 14.35 -13.28
C ALA A 40 -7.26 12.90 -12.94
N PRO A 41 -7.34 12.47 -11.67
CA PRO A 41 -7.04 11.09 -11.32
C PRO A 41 -8.09 10.16 -11.93
N GLU A 42 -7.66 9.07 -12.56
CA GLU A 42 -8.57 8.05 -13.10
C GLU A 42 -9.47 7.44 -12.01
N ASN A 43 -8.93 7.35 -10.78
CA ASN A 43 -9.67 6.94 -9.61
C ASN A 43 -9.29 7.81 -8.40
N PRO A 44 -10.15 8.76 -7.97
CA PRO A 44 -9.86 9.65 -6.84
C PRO A 44 -9.69 8.92 -5.50
N GLY A 45 -10.23 7.69 -5.39
CA GLY A 45 -10.09 6.85 -4.20
C GLY A 45 -8.74 6.13 -4.09
N ARG A 46 -7.99 6.01 -5.19
CA ARG A 46 -6.80 5.14 -5.30
C ARG A 46 -5.72 5.49 -4.28
N ILE A 47 -5.37 6.77 -4.14
CA ILE A 47 -4.40 7.24 -3.13
C ILE A 47 -4.82 6.82 -1.72
N GLY A 48 -6.10 6.96 -1.37
CA GLY A 48 -6.63 6.58 -0.07
C GLY A 48 -6.62 5.07 0.17
N GLU A 49 -6.81 4.27 -0.87
CA GLU A 49 -6.73 2.81 -0.81
C GLU A 49 -5.30 2.31 -0.63
N ILE A 50 -4.34 2.88 -1.38
CA ILE A 50 -2.91 2.57 -1.25
C ILE A 50 -2.42 2.90 0.16
N ARG A 51 -2.69 4.12 0.65
CA ARG A 51 -2.27 4.54 2.00
C ARG A 51 -2.79 3.62 3.11
N ARG A 52 -4.07 3.22 3.02
CA ARG A 52 -4.68 2.28 3.99
C ARG A 52 -4.06 0.90 3.91
N THR A 53 -3.69 0.44 2.72
CA THR A 53 -3.07 -0.88 2.54
C THR A 53 -1.63 -0.88 3.05
N ILE A 54 -0.85 0.17 2.78
CA ILE A 54 0.49 0.40 3.37
C ILE A 54 0.42 0.38 4.90
N ALA A 55 -0.55 1.09 5.49
CA ALA A 55 -0.73 1.11 6.94
C ALA A 55 -1.04 -0.29 7.48
N ARG A 56 -1.91 -1.05 6.81
CA ARG A 56 -2.26 -2.42 7.19
C ARG A 56 -1.07 -3.37 7.16
N ILE A 57 -0.23 -3.29 6.11
CA ILE A 57 1.01 -4.08 6.04
C ILE A 57 1.90 -3.74 7.22
N LYS A 58 2.23 -2.46 7.43
CA LYS A 58 3.09 -2.02 8.54
C LYS A 58 2.57 -2.44 9.91
N THR A 59 1.25 -2.40 10.13
CA THR A 59 0.64 -2.88 11.37
C THR A 59 0.93 -4.38 11.57
N ILE A 60 0.77 -5.20 10.54
CA ILE A 60 1.07 -6.64 10.62
C ILE A 60 2.56 -6.88 10.81
N GLN A 61 3.44 -6.14 10.12
CA GLN A 61 4.89 -6.24 10.32
C GLN A 61 5.26 -5.97 11.78
N HIS A 62 4.67 -4.94 12.38
CA HIS A 62 4.86 -4.62 13.78
C HIS A 62 4.29 -5.71 14.73
N GLU A 63 3.08 -6.22 14.45
CA GLU A 63 2.50 -7.34 15.22
C GLU A 63 3.36 -8.61 15.17
N LEU A 64 4.07 -8.83 14.05
CA LEU A 64 4.98 -9.97 13.86
C LEU A 64 6.42 -9.69 14.30
N ASN A 65 6.72 -8.51 14.86
CA ASN A 65 8.05 -8.04 15.26
C ASN A 65 9.09 -8.03 14.12
N GLU A 66 8.66 -7.73 12.89
CA GLU A 66 9.56 -7.53 11.75
C GLU A 66 10.23 -6.15 11.77
N ILE A 67 9.63 -5.19 12.49
CA ILE A 67 10.08 -3.80 12.66
C ILE A 67 9.83 -3.27 14.07
#